data_AF-A0AB39P208-F1
#
_entry.id   AF-A0AB39P208-F1
#
_cell.length_a   1.000
_cell.length_b   1.000
_cell.length_c   1.000
_cell.angle_alpha   90.00
_cell.angle_beta   90.00
_cell.angle_gamma   90.00
#
_symmetry.space_group_name_H-M   'P 1'
#
loop_
_entity.id
_entity.type
_entity.pdbx_description
1 polymer ?
#
loop_
_entity_poly.entity_id
_entity_poly.type
_entity_poly.pdbx_seq_one_letter_code
_entity_poly.pdbx_strand_id
1 'polypeptide(L)' 'MNKGLTTDAAEAAVRHVRFSRLPERVRFEDMTEEVEAGPAGGLNAYDPEGSWKFYSCLALDLGL' A
#
# COMPACT_ATOMS: atom_id res chain seq x y z
N MET A 1 -9.53 19.20 -25.99
CA MET A 1 -9.55 18.19 -24.90
C MET A 1 -8.56 18.59 -23.81
N ASN A 2 -8.88 19.58 -22.98
CA ASN A 2 -8.01 20.11 -21.91
C ASN A 2 -8.69 20.13 -20.53
N LYS A 3 -10.03 20.08 -20.50
CA LYS A 3 -10.86 20.17 -19.29
C LYS A 3 -10.69 18.98 -18.32
N GLY A 4 -10.19 17.83 -18.79
CA GLY A 4 -9.90 16.66 -17.94
C GLY A 4 -8.55 16.75 -17.21
N LEU A 5 -7.55 17.39 -17.83
CA LEU A 5 -6.21 17.57 -17.27
C LEU A 5 -6.22 18.47 -16.02
N THR A 6 -7.10 19.47 -15.99
CA THR A 6 -7.25 20.39 -14.86
C THR A 6 -7.92 19.73 -13.65
N THR A 7 -8.84 18.79 -13.90
CA THR A 7 -9.54 18.05 -12.85
C THR A 7 -8.61 17.01 -12.23
N ASP A 8 -7.84 16.30 -13.05
CA ASP A 8 -6.84 15.33 -12.60
C ASP A 8 -5.73 16.00 -11.75
N ALA A 9 -5.24 17.16 -12.19
CA ALA A 9 -4.27 17.93 -11.42
C ALA A 9 -4.82 18.41 -10.06
N ALA A 10 -6.09 18.81 -10.01
CA ALA A 10 -6.74 19.21 -8.76
C ALA A 10 -6.90 18.03 -7.80
N GLU A 11 -7.29 16.86 -8.30
CA GLU A 11 -7.42 15.65 -7.50
C GLU A 11 -6.05 15.14 -7.01
N ALA A 12 -5.02 15.21 -7.85
CA ALA A 12 -3.65 14.92 -7.47
C ALA A 12 -3.14 15.84 -6.34
N ALA A 13 -3.49 17.13 -6.35
CA ALA A 13 -3.15 18.06 -5.29
C ALA A 13 -3.79 17.66 -3.93
N VAL A 14 -5.06 17.24 -3.94
CA VAL A 14 -5.75 16.75 -2.73
C VAL A 14 -5.06 15.48 -2.21
N ARG A 15 -4.67 14.56 -3.09
CA ARG A 15 -3.93 13.35 -2.71
C ARG A 15 -2.58 13.68 -2.08
N HIS A 16 -1.83 14.63 -2.64
CA HIS A 16 -0.54 15.03 -2.07
C HIS A 16 -0.67 15.69 -0.70
N VAL A 17 -1.74 16.44 -0.44
CA VAL A 17 -2.01 16.98 0.92
C VAL A 17 -2.32 15.84 1.90
N ARG A 18 -3.07 14.83 1.46
CA ARG A 18 -3.48 13.70 2.32
C ARG A 18 -2.36 12.68 2.57
N PHE A 19 -1.55 12.39 1.56
CA PHE A 19 -0.60 11.29 1.55
C PHE A 19 0.86 11.74 1.40
N SER A 20 1.12 13.05 1.42
CA SER A 20 2.42 13.63 1.08
C SER A 20 2.87 13.26 -0.35
N ARG A 21 4.08 13.69 -0.72
CA ARG A 21 4.70 13.29 -1.98
C ARG A 21 5.45 11.97 -1.79
N LEU A 22 5.51 11.17 -2.85
CA LEU A 22 6.43 10.03 -2.87
C LEU A 22 7.87 10.54 -2.64
N PRO A 23 8.68 9.81 -1.86
CA PRO A 23 10.11 10.07 -1.75
C PRO A 23 10.79 10.09 -3.11
N GLU A 24 11.97 10.70 -3.18
CA GLU A 24 12.82 10.59 -4.36
C GLU A 24 13.14 9.11 -4.63
N ARG A 25 13.30 8.79 -5.91
CA ARG A 25 13.65 7.44 -6.32
C ARG A 25 15.04 7.10 -5.79
N VAL A 26 15.18 5.93 -5.16
CA VAL A 26 16.47 5.39 -4.74
C VAL A 26 17.37 5.26 -5.96
N ARG A 27 18.63 5.70 -5.84
CA ARG A 27 19.58 5.58 -6.94
C ARG A 27 19.88 4.12 -7.21
N PHE A 28 20.20 3.79 -8.46
CA PHE A 28 20.40 2.40 -8.83
C PHE A 28 21.59 1.78 -8.07
N GLU A 29 22.65 2.56 -7.84
CA GLU A 29 23.81 2.17 -7.04
C GLU A 29 23.49 1.91 -5.56
N ASP A 30 22.38 2.46 -5.05
CA ASP A 30 21.93 2.31 -3.66
C ASP A 30 20.85 1.21 -3.53
N MET A 31 20.42 0.59 -4.63
CA MET A 31 19.46 -0.51 -4.61
C MET A 31 20.17 -1.83 -4.28
N THR A 32 19.54 -2.64 -3.42
CA THR A 32 19.96 -4.03 -3.15
C THR A 32 19.07 -5.01 -3.92
N GLU A 33 19.63 -6.14 -4.35
CA GLU A 33 18.83 -7.23 -4.93
C GLU A 33 17.81 -7.76 -3.91
N GLU A 34 16.67 -8.22 -4.41
CA GLU A 34 15.67 -8.89 -3.59
C GLU A 34 16.25 -10.21 -3.06
N VAL A 35 16.06 -10.46 -1.76
CA VAL A 35 16.53 -11.68 -1.09
C VAL A 35 15.33 -12.37 -0.47
N GLU A 36 15.28 -13.70 -0.58
CA GLU A 36 14.28 -14.51 0.13
C GLU A 36 14.27 -14.12 1.61
N ALA A 37 13.12 -13.65 2.08
CA ALA A 37 12.94 -13.36 3.49
C ALA A 37 13.08 -14.68 4.27
N GLY A 38 14.02 -14.73 5.20
CA GLY A 38 14.11 -15.85 6.13
C GLY A 38 12.78 -16.03 6.87
N PRO A 39 12.49 -17.23 7.42
CA PRO A 39 11.31 -17.44 8.23
C PRO A 39 11.25 -16.34 9.29
N ALA A 40 10.15 -15.59 9.34
CA ALA A 40 9.95 -14.56 10.35
C ALA A 40 9.95 -15.25 11.73
N GLY A 41 11.12 -15.27 12.36
CA GLY A 41 11.35 -15.96 13.61
C GLY A 41 10.67 -15.21 14.75
N GLY A 42 9.39 -15.50 15.00
CA GLY A 42 8.69 -15.10 16.21
C GLY A 42 7.20 -14.80 15.99
N LEU A 43 6.37 -15.30 16.92
CA LEU A 43 4.95 -15.07 17.31
C LEU A 43 3.88 -14.67 16.25
N ASN A 44 4.24 -14.12 15.10
CA ASN A 44 3.41 -13.71 13.98
C ASN A 44 3.76 -14.53 12.72
N ALA A 45 4.01 -15.85 12.89
CA ALA A 45 4.02 -16.74 11.74
C ALA A 45 2.66 -16.62 11.03
N TYR A 46 2.68 -16.28 9.74
CA TYR A 46 1.46 -16.08 8.96
C TYR A 46 0.65 -17.38 8.94
N ASP A 47 -0.48 -17.37 9.65
CA ASP A 47 -1.45 -18.46 9.68
C ASP A 47 -2.60 -18.10 8.73
N PRO A 48 -2.64 -18.69 7.52
CA PRO A 48 -3.71 -18.40 6.56
C PRO A 48 -5.09 -18.84 7.08
N GLU A 49 -5.18 -19.89 7.90
CA GLU A 49 -6.43 -20.36 8.49
C GLU A 49 -6.86 -19.45 9.66
N GLY A 50 -5.90 -19.00 10.47
CA GLY A 50 -6.12 -18.00 11.53
C GLY A 50 -6.48 -16.61 11.02
N SER A 51 -6.05 -16.27 9.80
CA SER A 51 -6.36 -14.99 9.13
C SER A 51 -7.85 -14.83 8.81
N TRP A 52 -8.60 -15.94 8.64
CA TRP A 52 -10.04 -15.93 8.38
C TRP A 52 -10.87 -15.32 9.52
N LYS A 53 -10.33 -15.27 10.74
CA LYS A 53 -11.01 -14.70 11.92
C LYS A 53 -11.16 -13.17 11.86
N PHE A 54 -10.37 -12.48 11.04
CA PHE A 54 -10.41 -11.01 10.92
C PHE A 54 -11.30 -10.50 9.77
N TYR A 55 -11.77 -11.39 8.90
CA TYR A 55 -12.64 -11.03 7.77
C TYR A 55 -14.05 -10.62 8.22
N SER A 56 -14.43 -10.82 9.48
CA SER A 56 -15.70 -10.31 10.00
C SER A 56 -15.79 -8.78 9.95
N CYS A 57 -14.67 -8.07 10.15
CA CYS A 57 -14.66 -6.61 10.02
C CYS A 57 -14.75 -6.19 8.55
N LEU A 58 -14.01 -6.86 7.66
CA LEU A 58 -14.05 -6.58 6.23
C LEU A 58 -15.43 -6.90 5.60
N ALA A 59 -16.10 -7.97 6.03
CA ALA A 59 -17.43 -8.33 5.57
C ALA A 59 -18.49 -7.33 6.03
N LEU A 60 -18.42 -6.88 7.30
CA LEU A 60 -19.26 -5.80 7.83
C LEU A 60 -19.04 -4.48 7.09
N ASP A 61 -17.78 -4.12 6.81
CA ASP A 61 -17.43 -2.90 6.09
C ASP A 61 -17.91 -2.92 4.63
N LEU A 62 -18.06 -4.11 4.03
CA LEU A 62 -18.56 -4.31 2.66
C LEU A 62 -20.07 -4.61 2.60
N GLY A 63 -20.75 -4.79 3.74
CA GLY A 63 -22.19 -5.03 3.82
C GLY A 63 -22.66 -6.38 3.23
N LEU A 64 -21.81 -7.41 3.27
CA LEU A 64 -22.09 -8.77 2.78
C LEU A 64 -22.69 -9.69 3.86
#